data_AF-A0A943DBX2-F1
#
_entry.id   AF-A0A943DBX2-F1
#
_cell.length_a   1.000
_cell.length_b   1.000
_cell.length_c   1.000
_cell.angle_alpha   90.00
_cell.angle_beta   90.00
_cell.angle_gamma   90.00
#
_symmetry.space_group_name_H-M   'P 1'
#
loop_
_entity.id
_entity.type
_entity.pdbx_description
1 polymer ?
#
loop_
_entity_poly.entity_id
_entity_poly.type
_entity_poly.pdbx_seq_one_letter_code
_entity_poly.pdbx_strand_id
1 'polypeptide(L)'
;MRVLIVEDERLLAESLKTLLERKGFTVETAYDGISGAEYAETGIYDLLILDVMRLLMQAGENNTPKETILTYAWGFDSDAVENNVEVCIGFLRKKLKSLGSNVRIKSVRRVGYHLEVGA
;
A
#
# COMPACT_ATOMS: atom_id res chain seq x y z
N MET A 1 -15.83 2.90 -10.14
CA MET A 1 -14.76 3.11 -9.14
C MET A 1 -13.45 2.71 -9.79
N ARG A 2 -12.51 3.66 -9.86
CA ARG A 2 -11.21 3.52 -10.54
C ARG A 2 -10.12 3.22 -9.52
N VAL A 3 -9.37 2.17 -9.77
CA VAL A 3 -8.29 1.71 -8.89
C VAL A 3 -6.99 1.77 -9.65
N LEU A 4 -5.96 2.35 -9.05
CA LEU A 4 -4.60 2.30 -9.53
C LEU A 4 -3.77 1.37 -8.65
N ILE A 5 -3.15 0.37 -9.27
CA ILE A 5 -2.15 -0.50 -8.67
C ILE A 5 -0.77 0.00 -9.06
N VAL A 6 0.12 0.25 -8.10
CA VAL A 6 1.54 0.53 -8.29
C VAL A 6 2.33 -0.65 -7.75
N GLU A 7 2.83 -1.51 -8.64
CA GLU A 7 3.44 -2.80 -8.30
C GLU A 7 4.50 -3.17 -9.34
N ASP A 8 5.77 -3.28 -8.93
CA ASP A 8 6.93 -3.45 -9.81
C ASP A 8 7.07 -4.88 -10.36
N GLU A 9 6.56 -5.86 -9.62
CA GLU A 9 6.41 -7.22 -10.13
C GLU A 9 5.23 -7.32 -11.10
N ARG A 10 5.54 -7.24 -12.40
CA ARG A 10 4.54 -7.24 -13.48
C ARG A 10 3.55 -8.41 -13.43
N LEU A 11 4.01 -9.62 -13.09
CA LEU A 11 3.13 -10.79 -13.00
C LEU A 11 2.13 -10.66 -11.85
N LEU A 12 2.55 -10.08 -10.73
CA LEU A 12 1.70 -9.82 -9.58
C LEU A 12 0.70 -8.71 -9.90
N ALA A 13 1.16 -7.61 -10.49
CA ALA A 13 0.33 -6.50 -10.93
C ALA A 13 -0.78 -6.94 -11.91
N GLU A 14 -0.43 -7.73 -12.94
CA GLU A 14 -1.38 -8.26 -13.92
C GLU A 14 -2.39 -9.23 -13.32
N SER A 15 -1.94 -10.09 -12.40
CA SER A 15 -2.82 -11.01 -11.67
C SER A 15 -3.82 -10.23 -10.81
N LEU A 16 -3.36 -9.20 -10.10
CA LEU A 16 -4.20 -8.33 -9.28
C LEU A 16 -5.20 -7.54 -10.14
N LYS A 17 -4.75 -6.99 -11.27
CA LYS A 17 -5.60 -6.29 -12.24
C LYS A 17 -6.73 -7.17 -12.75
N THR A 18 -6.38 -8.35 -13.29
CA THR A 18 -7.36 -9.28 -13.87
C THR A 18 -8.44 -9.67 -12.86
N LEU A 19 -8.05 -9.91 -11.60
CA LEU A 19 -8.99 -10.29 -10.54
C LEU A 19 -9.93 -9.15 -10.15
N LEU A 20 -9.45 -7.90 -10.12
CA LEU A 20 -10.27 -6.75 -9.79
C LEU A 20 -11.18 -6.34 -10.96
N GLU A 21 -10.70 -6.42 -12.20
CA GLU A 21 -11.52 -6.13 -13.39
C GLU A 21 -12.67 -7.13 -13.55
N ARG A 22 -12.45 -8.42 -13.28
CA ARG A 22 -13.53 -9.44 -13.26
C ARG A 22 -14.63 -9.12 -12.25
N LYS A 23 -14.34 -8.33 -11.22
CA LYS A 23 -15.30 -7.87 -10.22
C LYS A 23 -15.98 -6.55 -10.60
N GLY A 24 -15.75 -6.05 -11.81
CA GLY A 24 -16.35 -4.83 -12.34
C GLY A 24 -15.64 -3.54 -11.94
N PHE A 25 -14.43 -3.61 -11.37
CA PHE A 25 -13.62 -2.42 -11.13
C PHE A 25 -12.90 -1.99 -12.41
N THR A 26 -12.72 -0.69 -12.59
CA THR A 26 -11.84 -0.17 -13.63
C THR A 26 -10.46 -0.06 -13.02
N VAL A 27 -9.52 -0.90 -13.47
CA VAL A 27 -8.21 -1.00 -12.83
C VAL A 27 -7.10 -0.64 -13.80
N GLU A 28 -6.28 0.30 -13.36
CA GLU A 28 -5.06 0.69 -14.02
C GLU A 28 -3.88 0.14 -13.23
N THR A 29 -2.85 -0.26 -13.94
CA THR A 29 -1.61 -0.78 -13.37
C THR A 29 -0.46 0.11 -13.80
N ALA A 30 0.30 0.58 -12.84
CA ALA A 30 1.62 1.13 -13.00
C ALA A 30 2.63 0.12 -12.46
N TYR A 31 3.68 -0.15 -13.22
CA TYR A 31 4.72 -1.10 -12.83
C TYR A 31 5.98 -0.42 -12.32
N ASP A 32 5.88 0.88 -12.08
CA ASP A 32 6.94 1.73 -11.63
C ASP A 32 6.32 2.95 -10.93
N GLY A 33 7.07 3.53 -10.00
CA GLY A 33 6.58 4.65 -9.20
C GLY A 33 6.31 5.92 -10.01
N ILE A 34 6.92 6.09 -11.19
CA ILE A 34 6.75 7.27 -12.05
C ILE A 34 5.35 7.24 -12.68
N SER A 35 5.04 6.15 -13.38
CA SER A 35 3.71 5.92 -13.94
C SER A 35 2.64 5.88 -12.84
N GLY A 36 2.97 5.33 -11.67
CA GLY A 36 2.08 5.25 -10.52
C GLY A 36 1.74 6.62 -9.93
N ALA A 37 2.69 7.54 -9.88
CA ALA A 37 2.50 8.91 -9.41
C ALA A 37 1.73 9.75 -10.43
N GLU A 38 2.10 9.68 -11.72
CA GLU A 38 1.42 10.39 -12.81
C GLU A 38 -0.08 10.06 -12.84
N TYR A 39 -0.41 8.78 -12.71
CA TYR A 39 -1.79 8.34 -12.63
C TYR A 39 -2.46 8.81 -11.33
N ALA A 40 -1.81 8.69 -10.18
CA ALA A 40 -2.37 9.14 -8.91
C ALA A 40 -2.74 10.64 -8.90
N GLU A 41 -1.89 11.50 -9.45
CA GLU A 41 -2.03 12.96 -9.45
C GLU A 41 -3.20 13.46 -10.31
N THR A 42 -3.67 12.64 -11.25
CA THR A 42 -4.87 12.98 -12.03
C THR A 42 -6.12 13.13 -11.16
N GLY A 43 -6.11 12.60 -9.93
CA GLY A 43 -7.24 12.65 -8.98
C GLY A 43 -8.45 11.84 -9.43
N ILE A 44 -8.34 11.07 -10.51
CA ILE A 44 -9.44 10.26 -11.07
C ILE A 44 -9.55 8.89 -10.41
N TYR A 45 -8.51 8.47 -9.71
CA TYR A 45 -8.50 7.19 -9.01
C TYR A 45 -9.05 7.37 -7.62
N ASP A 46 -10.09 6.60 -7.33
CA ASP A 46 -10.69 6.54 -6.02
C ASP A 46 -9.77 5.79 -5.03
N LEU A 47 -8.74 5.09 -5.53
CA LEU A 47 -7.90 4.18 -4.76
C LEU A 47 -6.50 3.90 -5.38
N LEU A 48 -5.44 3.99 -4.56
CA LEU A 48 -4.03 3.67 -4.86
C LEU A 48 -3.52 2.45 -4.05
N ILE A 49 -2.72 1.56 -4.67
CA ILE A 49 -2.10 0.38 -4.04
C ILE A 49 -0.56 0.44 -4.23
N LEU A 50 0.25 0.40 -3.16
CA LEU A 50 1.73 0.58 -3.12
C LEU A 50 2.44 -0.43 -2.18
N ASP A 51 3.75 -0.71 -2.39
CA ASP A 51 4.58 -1.67 -1.62
C ASP A 51 5.17 -1.12 -0.30
N VAL A 52 4.31 -0.64 0.60
CA VAL A 52 4.65 -0.30 2.01
C VAL A 52 5.10 -1.54 2.82
N MET A 53 4.87 -2.75 2.30
CA MET A 53 5.16 -4.00 3.00
C MET A 53 6.67 -4.18 3.18
N ARG A 54 7.46 -3.88 2.16
CA ARG A 54 8.92 -4.01 2.22
C ARG A 54 9.54 -3.20 3.35
N LEU A 55 9.09 -1.96 3.54
CA LEU A 55 9.55 -1.09 4.63
C LEU A 55 9.28 -1.72 6.00
N LEU A 56 8.05 -2.20 6.21
CA LEU A 56 7.65 -2.83 7.47
C LEU A 56 8.44 -4.13 7.72
N MET A 57 8.74 -4.90 6.67
CA MET A 57 9.56 -6.11 6.77
C MET A 57 11.01 -5.81 7.15
N GLN A 58 11.58 -4.72 6.66
CA GLN A 58 12.91 -4.26 7.05
C GLN A 58 12.95 -3.73 8.48
N ALA A 59 11.89 -3.02 8.90
CA ALA A 59 11.77 -2.55 10.27
C ALA A 59 11.52 -3.70 11.26
N GLY A 60 10.85 -4.77 10.82
CA GLY A 60 10.51 -5.91 11.67
C GLY A 60 9.56 -5.51 12.80
N GLU A 61 9.95 -5.86 14.03
CA GLU A 61 9.20 -5.51 15.25
C GLU A 61 9.37 -4.04 15.68
N ASN A 62 10.27 -3.29 15.02
CA ASN A 62 10.45 -1.88 15.32
C ASN A 62 9.28 -1.04 14.80
N ASN A 63 8.93 -0.03 15.59
CA ASN A 63 7.92 0.94 15.20
C ASN A 63 8.39 1.80 14.03
N THR A 64 7.57 1.85 13.00
CA THR A 64 7.71 2.68 11.80
C THR A 64 6.70 3.83 11.89
N PRO A 65 7.16 5.08 12.16
CA PRO A 65 6.29 6.25 12.23
C PRO A 65 5.44 6.45 10.98
N LYS A 66 4.24 7.02 11.15
CA LYS A 66 3.38 7.35 10.01
C LYS A 66 4.08 8.27 9.02
N GLU A 67 4.80 9.26 9.53
CA GLU A 67 5.65 10.15 8.72
C GLU A 67 6.69 9.34 7.94
N THR A 68 7.34 8.36 8.56
CA THR A 68 8.29 7.48 7.85
C THR A 68 7.63 6.69 6.73
N ILE A 69 6.43 6.14 6.96
CA ILE A 69 5.69 5.41 5.92
C ILE A 69 5.18 6.35 4.83
N LEU A 70 4.72 7.55 5.21
CA LEU A 70 4.26 8.59 4.31
C LEU A 70 5.41 9.05 3.40
N THR A 71 6.53 9.42 4.00
CA THR A 71 7.80 9.73 3.34
C THR A 71 8.28 8.58 2.45
N TYR A 72 8.16 7.33 2.89
CA TYR A 72 8.66 6.18 2.11
C TYR A 72 7.79 5.84 0.90
N ALA A 73 6.47 5.87 1.04
CA ALA A 73 5.55 5.45 -0.02
C ALA A 73 5.00 6.57 -0.88
N TRP A 74 4.99 7.81 -0.38
CA TRP A 74 4.51 8.99 -1.11
C TRP A 74 5.57 10.10 -1.25
N GLY A 75 6.65 10.10 -0.47
CA GLY A 75 7.69 11.14 -0.53
C GLY A 75 7.41 12.36 0.36
N PHE A 76 8.45 13.17 0.64
CA PHE A 76 8.33 14.37 1.50
C PHE A 76 7.53 15.52 0.87
N ASP A 77 7.51 15.61 -0.46
CA ASP A 77 6.89 16.71 -1.21
C ASP A 77 5.46 16.38 -1.68
N SER A 78 4.88 15.25 -1.24
CA SER A 78 3.52 14.84 -1.62
C SER A 78 2.46 15.50 -0.75
N ASP A 79 1.32 15.87 -1.35
CA ASP A 79 0.10 16.26 -0.64
C ASP A 79 -0.56 15.09 0.12
N ALA A 80 0.02 13.89 0.04
CA ALA A 80 -0.42 12.76 0.83
C ALA A 80 -0.35 13.11 2.32
N VAL A 81 -1.47 12.88 3.01
CA VAL A 81 -1.57 13.13 4.44
C VAL A 81 -1.51 11.81 5.21
N GLU A 82 -1.41 11.88 6.53
CA GLU A 82 -1.42 10.66 7.38
C GLU A 82 -2.58 9.70 7.07
N ASN A 83 -3.74 10.22 6.67
CA ASN A 83 -4.89 9.40 6.30
C ASN A 83 -4.59 8.46 5.11
N ASN A 84 -3.73 8.88 4.18
CA ASN A 84 -3.29 8.05 3.06
C ASN A 84 -2.47 6.84 3.56
N VAL A 85 -1.64 7.03 4.59
CA VAL A 85 -0.92 5.94 5.27
C VAL A 85 -1.89 4.97 5.91
N GLU A 86 -2.91 5.46 6.61
CA GLU A 86 -3.93 4.60 7.23
C GLU A 86 -4.67 3.76 6.20
N VAL A 87 -4.99 4.37 5.06
CA VAL A 87 -5.62 3.72 3.91
C VAL A 87 -4.72 2.61 3.35
N CYS A 88 -3.44 2.89 3.10
CA CYS A 88 -2.47 1.88 2.63
C CYS A 88 -2.25 0.74 3.64
N ILE A 89 -2.05 1.06 4.91
CA ILE A 89 -1.92 0.04 5.96
C ILE A 89 -3.20 -0.80 6.06
N GLY A 90 -4.36 -0.20 5.84
CA GLY A 90 -5.62 -0.89 5.65
C GLY A 90 -5.58 -1.93 4.52
N PHE A 91 -5.00 -1.57 3.37
CA PHE A 91 -4.80 -2.52 2.25
C PHE A 91 -3.80 -3.63 2.58
N LEU A 92 -2.66 -3.29 3.18
CA LEU A 92 -1.65 -4.28 3.53
C LEU A 92 -2.13 -5.29 4.59
N ARG A 93 -2.86 -4.83 5.61
CA ARG A 93 -3.51 -5.72 6.58
C ARG A 93 -4.47 -6.68 5.92
N LYS A 94 -5.28 -6.20 4.97
CA LYS A 94 -6.18 -7.04 4.18
C LYS A 94 -5.40 -8.04 3.32
N LYS A 95 -4.29 -7.62 2.68
CA LYS A 95 -3.37 -8.49 1.92
C LYS A 95 -2.80 -9.61 2.82
N LEU A 96 -2.20 -9.28 3.97
CA LEU A 96 -1.64 -10.26 4.91
C LEU A 96 -2.68 -11.27 5.43
N LYS A 97 -3.87 -10.79 5.81
CA LYS A 97 -4.97 -11.67 6.25
C LYS A 97 -5.43 -12.61 5.12
N SER A 98 -5.51 -12.11 3.89
CA SER A 98 -5.92 -12.92 2.73
C SER A 98 -4.93 -14.03 2.38
N LEU A 99 -3.66 -13.83 2.72
CA LEU A 99 -2.58 -14.79 2.53
C LEU A 99 -2.48 -15.82 3.68
N GLY A 100 -3.30 -15.70 4.74
CA GLY A 100 -3.22 -16.55 5.92
C GLY A 100 -1.94 -16.36 6.73
N SER A 101 -1.28 -15.21 6.59
CA SER A 101 -0.01 -14.93 7.26
C SER A 101 -0.19 -14.85 8.78
N ASN A 102 0.77 -15.41 9.52
CA ASN A 102 0.89 -15.20 10.97
C ASN A 102 1.45 -13.80 11.30
N VAL A 103 1.97 -13.05 10.33
CA VAL A 103 2.49 -11.70 10.54
C VAL A 103 1.33 -10.69 10.53
N ARG A 104 1.32 -9.78 11.51
CA ARG A 104 0.31 -8.73 11.66
C ARG A 104 0.96 -7.36 11.72
N ILE A 105 0.33 -6.37 11.10
CA ILE A 105 0.73 -4.96 11.25
C ILE A 105 -0.02 -4.36 12.43
N LYS A 106 0.65 -4.04 13.54
CA LYS A 106 0.05 -3.36 14.70
C LYS A 106 0.12 -1.85 14.57
N SER A 107 -0.86 -1.17 15.15
CA SER A 107 -0.85 0.29 15.30
C SER A 107 -0.45 0.62 16.73
N VAL A 108 0.54 1.49 16.89
CA VAL A 108 0.92 2.07 18.17
C VAL A 108 0.57 3.55 18.13
N ARG A 109 -0.34 3.97 19.01
CA ARG A 109 -0.89 5.33 19.03
C ARG A 109 0.24 6.35 19.17
N ARG A 110 0.27 7.35 18.28
CA ARG A 110 1.31 8.41 18.18
C ARG A 110 2.72 7.93 17.84
N VAL A 111 2.87 6.65 17.49
CA VAL A 111 4.19 6.04 17.24
C VAL A 111 4.27 5.43 15.85
N GLY A 112 3.16 4.94 15.28
CA GLY A 112 3.10 4.42 13.92
C GLY A 112 2.71 2.95 13.87
N TYR A 113 3.43 2.16 13.06
CA TYR A 113 3.11 0.76 12.79
C TYR A 113 4.34 -0.14 12.88
N HIS A 114 4.18 -1.39 13.32
CA HIS A 114 5.23 -2.40 13.27
C HIS A 114 4.66 -3.76 12.87
N LEU A 115 5.53 -4.69 12.50
CA LEU A 115 5.15 -6.09 12.30
C LEU A 115 5.29 -6.85 13.61
N GLU A 116 4.30 -7.67 13.93
CA GLU A 116 4.41 -8.69 14.97
C GLU A 116 4.12 -10.06 14.37
N VAL A 117 4.72 -11.10 14.93
CA VAL A 117 4.29 -12.47 14.65
C VAL A 117 3.16 -12.80 15.62
N GLY A 118 2.02 -13.21 15.08
CA GLY A 118 0.91 -13.67 15.87
C GLY A 118 1.22 -15.01 16.52
N ALA A 119 1.09 -15.04 17.84
CA ALA A 119 0.95 -16.28 18.61
C ALA A 119 -0.30 -17.06 18.18
#